data_AF-A0A3B3SEW0-F1
#
_entry.id   AF-A0A3B3SEW0-F1
#
_cell.length_a   1.000
_cell.length_b   1.000
_cell.length_c   1.000
_cell.angle_alpha   90.00
_cell.angle_beta   90.00
_cell.angle_gamma   90.00
#
_symmetry.space_group_name_H-M   'P 1'
#
loop_
_entity.id
_entity.type
_entity.pdbx_description
1 polymer ?
#
loop_
_entity_poly.entity_id
_entity_poly.type
_entity_poly.pdbx_seq_one_letter_code
_entity_poly.pdbx_strand_id
1 'polypeptide(L)' 'VFQQDNAFPHMAHVSMDCLRHAEVLLWPARSPDLSPIEHVWDQLRRQLRPSANLLDLEGQLQQL' A
#
# COMPACT_ATOMS: atom_id res chain seq x y z
N VAL A 1 14.24 6.67 0.56
CA VAL A 1 13.09 6.74 1.47
C VAL A 1 12.04 5.68 1.12
N PHE A 2 11.72 4.80 2.07
CA PHE A 2 10.63 3.83 2.05
C PHE A 2 9.53 4.33 2.98
N GLN A 3 8.30 4.44 2.48
CA GLN A 3 7.15 4.90 3.28
C GLN A 3 6.25 3.70 3.57
N GLN A 4 5.89 3.56 4.85
CA GLN A 4 4.85 2.66 5.34
C GLN A 4 4.12 3.36 6.49
N ASP A 5 2.90 2.91 6.81
CA ASP A 5 2.24 3.36 8.03
C ASP A 5 2.83 2.66 9.27
N ASN A 6 2.35 3.06 10.45
CA ASN A 6 2.79 2.49 11.73
C ASN A 6 1.91 1.30 12.18
N ALA A 7 1.36 0.51 11.25
CA ALA A 7 0.62 -0.69 11.65
C ALA A 7 1.51 -1.65 12.45
N PHE A 8 0.95 -2.39 13.41
CA PHE A 8 1.72 -3.29 14.28
C PHE A 8 2.65 -4.26 13.52
N PRO A 9 2.23 -4.89 12.41
CA PRO A 9 3.13 -5.74 11.62
C PRO A 9 4.30 -4.99 10.99
N HIS A 10 4.14 -3.72 10.64
CA HIS A 10 5.20 -2.89 10.04
C HIS A 10 6.23 -2.44 11.09
N MET A 11 5.80 -2.28 12.34
CA MET A 11 6.68 -1.97 13.48
C MET A 11 7.30 -3.20 14.14
N ALA A 12 6.93 -4.42 13.72
CA ALA A 12 7.51 -5.65 14.25
C ALA A 12 9.02 -5.71 13.97
N HIS A 13 9.79 -6.26 14.91
CA HIS A 13 11.25 -6.34 14.81
C HIS A 13 11.70 -7.00 13.50
N VAL A 14 11.10 -8.14 13.16
CA VAL A 14 11.39 -8.88 11.91
C VAL A 14 11.16 -8.03 10.65
N SER A 15 10.11 -7.20 10.64
CA SER A 15 9.79 -6.32 9.51
C SER A 15 10.80 -5.19 9.40
N MET A 16 11.16 -4.57 10.53
CA MET A 16 12.16 -3.49 10.56
C MET A 16 13.56 -3.99 10.23
N ASP A 17 13.91 -5.22 10.63
CA ASP A 17 15.19 -5.85 10.28
C ASP A 17 15.32 -6.08 8.76
N CYS A 18 14.23 -6.47 8.09
CA CYS A 18 14.18 -6.56 6.63
C CYS A 18 14.42 -5.19 5.95
N LEU A 19 14.00 -4.11 6.61
CA LEU A 19 14.14 -2.74 6.13
C LEU A 19 15.41 -2.03 6.63
N ARG A 20 16.35 -2.73 7.28
CA ARG A 20 17.56 -2.13 7.90
C ARG A 20 18.45 -1.32 6.95
N HIS A 21 18.39 -1.58 5.65
CA HIS A 21 19.15 -0.86 4.62
C HIS A 21 18.31 0.17 3.86
N ALA A 22 17.02 0.27 4.17
CA ALA A 22 16.13 1.28 3.63
C ALA A 22 16.00 2.43 4.63
N GLU A 23 16.00 3.66 4.12
CA GLU A 23 15.63 4.83 4.90
C GLU A 23 14.11 4.84 5.09
N VAL A 24 13.60 4.43 6.25
CA VAL A 24 12.15 4.41 6.53
C VAL A 24 11.68 5.81 6.94
N LEU A 25 10.66 6.32 6.25
CA LEU A 25 10.04 7.61 6.57
C LEU A 25 9.26 7.51 7.88
N LEU A 26 9.48 8.45 8.80
CA LEU A 26 8.64 8.59 10.00
C LEU A 26 7.23 9.02 9.57
N TRP A 27 6.23 8.21 9.92
CA TRP A 27 4.84 8.45 9.53
C TRP A 27 4.00 9.00 10.69
N PRO A 28 3.25 10.09 10.50
CA PRO A 28 2.30 10.56 11.51
C PRO A 28 1.11 9.60 11.64
N ALA A 29 0.65 9.38 12.88
CA ALA A 29 -0.50 8.54 13.14
C ALA A 29 -1.77 9.11 12.47
N ARG A 30 -2.64 8.23 11.97
CA ARG A 30 -3.96 8.58 11.40
C ARG A 30 -3.90 9.62 10.26
N SER A 31 -2.85 9.57 9.45
CA SER A 31 -2.66 10.49 8.31
C SER A 31 -2.72 9.75 6.96
N PRO A 32 -3.88 9.18 6.58
CA PRO A 32 -4.02 8.53 5.28
C PRO A 32 -3.94 9.54 4.12
N ASP A 33 -4.35 10.79 4.36
CA ASP A 33 -4.31 11.91 3.41
C ASP A 33 -2.89 12.21 2.89
N LEU A 34 -1.88 11.91 3.70
CA LEU A 34 -0.48 12.10 3.31
C LEU A 34 0.04 10.93 2.47
N SER A 35 -0.62 9.77 2.48
CA SER A 35 -0.13 8.54 1.88
C SER A 35 -0.37 8.52 0.37
N PRO A 36 0.69 8.49 -0.46
CA PRO A 36 0.52 8.49 -1.92
C PRO A 36 -0.29 7.30 -2.43
N ILE A 37 -0.26 6.16 -1.72
CA ILE A 37 -0.98 4.95 -2.12
C ILE A 37 -2.50 5.13 -2.08
N GLU A 38 -3.04 6.00 -1.22
CA GLU A 38 -4.48 6.27 -1.14
C GLU A 38 -4.99 6.92 -2.42
N HIS A 39 -4.17 7.81 -3.02
CA HIS A 39 -4.50 8.39 -4.31
C HIS A 39 -4.45 7.35 -5.43
N VAL A 40 -3.46 6.45 -5.41
CA VAL A 40 -3.38 5.33 -6.38
C VAL A 40 -4.61 4.42 -6.24
N TRP A 41 -5.04 4.10 -5.02
CA TRP A 41 -6.24 3.29 -4.80
C TRP A 41 -7.52 3.95 -5.33
N ASP A 42 -7.69 5.27 -5.16
CA ASP A 42 -8.82 6.01 -5.75
C ASP A 42 -8.80 5.96 -7.28
N GLN A 43 -7.64 6.12 -7.91
CA GLN A 43 -7.52 5.99 -9.37
C GLN A 43 -7.84 4.57 -9.84
N LEU A 44 -7.29 3.54 -9.18
CA LEU A 44 -7.56 2.14 -9.50
C LEU A 44 -9.06 1.82 -9.37
N ARG A 45 -9.71 2.28 -8.29
CA ARG A 45 -11.14 2.06 -8.08
C ARG A 45 -12.02 2.66 -9.17
N ARG A 46 -11.59 3.77 -9.78
CA ARG A 46 -12.32 4.41 -10.90
C ARG A 46 -12.13 3.67 -12.23
N GLN A 47 -11.01 2.97 -12.40
CA GLN A 47 -10.67 2.25 -13.64
C GLN A 47 -11.20 0.81 -13.64
N LEU A 48 -11.21 0.15 -12.48
CA LEU A 48 -11.66 -1.22 -12.34
C LEU A 48 -13.18 -1.33 -12.43
N ARG A 49 -13.64 -2.42 -13.04
CA ARG A 49 -15.05 -2.81 -13.06
C ARG A 49 -15.32 -3.77 -11.89
N PRO A 50 -16.58 -3.92 -11.46
CA PRO A 50 -16.92 -4.96 -10.48
C PRO A 50 -16.45 -6.33 -10.96
N SER A 51 -15.57 -6.98 -10.20
CA SER A 51 -15.05 -8.30 -10.53
C SER A 51 -15.89 -9.40 -9.90
N ALA A 52 -16.14 -10.48 -10.63
CA ALA A 52 -16.95 -11.60 -10.12
C ALA A 52 -16.16 -12.52 -9.17
N ASN A 53 -14.83 -12.54 -9.28
CA ASN A 53 -13.91 -13.34 -8.48
C ASN A 53 -12.49 -12.76 -8.55
N LEU A 54 -11.55 -13.38 -7.83
CA LEU A 54 -10.16 -12.93 -7.78
C LEU A 54 -9.43 -13.04 -9.13
N LEU A 55 -9.73 -14.04 -9.96
CA LEU A 55 -9.07 -14.20 -11.27
C LEU A 55 -9.45 -13.07 -12.23
N ASP A 56 -10.73 -12.68 -12.22
CA ASP A 56 -11.21 -11.53 -12.99
C ASP A 56 -10.58 -10.23 -12.50
N LEU A 57 -10.52 -10.01 -11.19
CA LEU A 57 -9.84 -8.84 -10.61
C LEU A 57 -8.36 -8.79 -10.98
N GLU A 58 -7.65 -9.91 -10.89
CA GLU A 58 -6.24 -10.01 -11.26
C GLU A 58 -6.04 -9.72 -12.76
N GLY A 59 -6.89 -10.29 -13.62
CA GLY A 59 -6.86 -10.02 -15.05
C GLY A 59 -7.09 -8.55 -15.37
N GLN A 60 -8.00 -7.87 -14.66
CA GLN A 60 -8.20 -6.42 -14.81
C GLN A 60 -6.98 -5.63 -14.34
N LEU A 61 -6.38 -5.99 -13.20
CA LEU A 61 -5.19 -5.32 -12.67
C LEU A 61 -3.96 -5.46 -13.59
N GLN A 62 -3.79 -6.60 -14.25
CA GLN A 62 -2.69 -6.86 -15.19
C GLN A 62 -2.83 -6.13 -16.53
N GLN A 63 -4.00 -5.55 -16.82
CA GLN A 63 -4.30 -4.81 -18.05
C GLN A 63 -4.22 -3.28 -17.89
N LEU A 64 -3.96 -2.81 -16.67
CA LEU A 64 -3.68 -1.40 -16.37
C LEU A 64 -2.22 -1.08 -16.70
#